data_AF-A0A1J3CUC0-F1
#
_entry.id   AF-A0A1J3CUC0-F1
#
_cell.length_a   1.000
_cell.length_b   1.000
_cell.length_c   1.000
_cell.angle_alpha   90.00
_cell.angle_beta   90.00
_cell.angle_gamma   90.00
#
_symmetry.space_group_name_H-M   'P 1'
#
loop_
_entity.id
_entity.type
_entity.pdbx_description
1 polymer ?
#
loop_
_entity_poly.entity_id
_entity_poly.type
_entity_poly.pdbx_seq_one_letter_code
_entity_poly.pdbx_strand_id
1 'polypeptide(L)'
;MVLELGIIVHSVVVGLSLGATNDTCTIKGLIAALCFHQMFEGMGLGGCILQAEYTNVKNFVMAFFFTVTTPFGIALGIALSSVYKDS
;
A
#
# COMPACT_ATOMS: atom_id res chain seq x y z
N MET A 1 -8.44 -14.28 -4.04
CA MET A 1 -9.14 -13.07 -3.57
C MET A 1 -8.87 -12.72 -2.10
N VAL A 2 -8.60 -13.69 -1.20
CA VAL A 2 -8.16 -13.39 0.17
C VAL A 2 -6.82 -12.63 0.19
N LEU A 3 -5.87 -13.01 -0.67
CA LEU A 3 -4.60 -12.31 -0.85
C LEU A 3 -4.78 -10.85 -1.31
N GLU A 4 -5.69 -10.60 -2.25
CA GLU A 4 -6.00 -9.24 -2.73
C GLU A 4 -6.60 -8.38 -1.63
N LEU A 5 -7.57 -8.92 -0.89
CA LEU A 5 -8.21 -8.22 0.21
C LEU A 5 -7.21 -7.93 1.33
N GLY A 6 -6.29 -8.88 1.61
CA GLY A 6 -5.21 -8.71 2.56
C GLY A 6 -4.26 -7.58 2.17
N ILE A 7 -3.84 -7.54 0.90
CA ILE A 7 -3.00 -6.46 0.35
C ILE A 7 -3.74 -5.12 0.46
N ILE A 8 -5.01 -5.05 0.06
CA ILE A 8 -5.75 -3.79 0.06
C ILE A 8 -5.90 -3.25 1.49
N VAL A 9 -6.39 -4.06 2.43
CA VAL A 9 -6.64 -3.58 3.81
C VAL A 9 -5.33 -3.20 4.49
N HIS A 10 -4.28 -4.02 4.35
CA HIS A 10 -2.98 -3.75 4.97
C HIS A 10 -2.34 -2.48 4.41
N SER A 11 -2.28 -2.34 3.09
CA SER A 11 -1.67 -1.18 2.42
C SER A 11 -2.38 0.14 2.71
N VAL A 12 -3.71 0.16 2.87
CA VAL A 12 -4.42 1.39 3.30
C VAL A 12 -4.02 1.80 4.71
N VAL A 13 -4.03 0.86 5.66
CA VAL A 13 -3.73 1.16 7.07
C VAL A 13 -2.30 1.67 7.24
N VAL A 14 -1.34 1.04 6.54
CA VAL A 14 0.05 1.47 6.58
C VAL A 14 0.26 2.82 5.91
N GLY A 15 -0.34 3.04 4.74
CA GLY A 15 -0.30 4.33 4.05
C GLY A 15 -0.90 5.46 4.90
N LEU A 16 -2.07 5.20 5.51
CA LEU A 16 -2.74 6.14 6.42
C LEU A 16 -1.84 6.53 7.60
N SER A 17 -1.23 5.53 8.24
CA SER A 17 -0.33 5.73 9.38
C SER A 17 0.90 6.56 8.99
N LEU A 18 1.49 6.29 7.82
CA LEU A 18 2.61 7.07 7.29
C LEU A 18 2.19 8.52 7.00
N GLY A 19 1.06 8.72 6.33
CA GLY A 19 0.56 10.06 5.97
C GLY A 19 0.15 10.91 7.17
N ALA A 20 -0.27 10.29 8.27
CA ALA A 20 -0.62 10.98 9.51
C ALA A 20 0.60 11.33 10.39
N THR A 21 1.76 10.73 10.13
CA THR A 21 2.97 10.95 10.92
C THR A 21 3.58 12.32 10.62
N ASN A 22 4.00 13.05 11.65
CA ASN A 22 4.64 14.38 11.54
C ASN A 22 6.13 14.37 11.89
N ASP A 23 6.66 13.27 12.42
CA ASP A 23 8.07 13.13 12.78
C ASP A 23 8.90 12.63 11.59
N THR A 24 9.80 13.49 11.11
CA THR A 24 10.63 13.21 9.92
C THR A 24 11.57 12.01 10.12
N CYS A 25 12.04 11.75 11.35
CA CYS A 25 12.89 10.60 11.63
C CYS A 25 12.12 9.29 11.42
N THR A 26 10.91 9.23 11.97
CA THR A 26 9.97 8.10 11.84
C THR A 26 9.53 7.91 10.39
N ILE A 27 9.17 8.98 9.67
CA ILE A 27 8.81 8.90 8.24
C ILE A 27 9.92 8.27 7.41
N LYS A 28 11.18 8.69 7.59
CA LYS A 28 12.32 8.16 6.83
C LYS A 28 12.54 6.67 7.11
N GLY A 29 12.45 6.27 8.38
CA GLY A 29 12.54 4.85 8.77
C GLY A 29 11.41 4.01 8.19
N LEU A 30 10.17 4.51 8.27
CA LEU A 30 8.99 3.84 7.74
C LEU A 30 9.02 3.69 6.22
N ILE A 31 9.41 4.74 5.48
CA ILE A 31 9.57 4.66 4.02
C ILE A 31 10.61 3.60 3.65
N ALA A 32 11.76 3.58 4.34
CA ALA A 32 12.78 2.57 4.08
C ALA A 32 12.23 1.15 4.31
N ALA A 33 11.59 0.91 5.46
CA ALA A 33 10.97 -0.38 5.78
C ALA A 33 9.87 -0.77 4.77
N LEU A 34 9.03 0.18 4.37
CA LEU A 34 7.94 0.00 3.41
C LEU A 34 8.44 -0.37 2.02
N CYS A 35 9.50 0.28 1.54
CA CYS A 35 10.08 -0.07 0.24
C CYS A 35 10.51 -1.54 0.19
N PHE A 36 11.18 -2.03 1.24
CA PHE A 36 11.57 -3.44 1.32
C PHE A 36 10.36 -4.37 1.45
N HIS A 37 9.40 -4.02 2.29
CA HIS A 37 8.20 -4.82 2.48
C HIS A 37 7.39 -4.96 1.18
N GLN A 38 7.09 -3.83 0.54
CA GLN A 38 6.34 -3.77 -0.71
C GLN A 38 7.09 -4.46 -1.86
N MET A 39 8.43 -4.43 -1.86
CA MET A 39 9.22 -5.19 -2.84
C MET A 39 8.98 -6.70 -2.72
N PHE A 40 9.00 -7.25 -1.50
CA PHE A 40 8.78 -8.68 -1.29
C PHE A 40 7.33 -9.08 -1.54
N GLU A 41 6.36 -8.28 -1.11
CA GLU A 41 4.95 -8.52 -1.42
C GLU A 41 4.67 -8.47 -2.93
N GLY A 42 5.28 -7.53 -3.65
CA GLY A 42 5.15 -7.41 -5.10
C GLY A 42 5.78 -8.57 -5.87
N MET A 43 6.93 -9.07 -5.40
CA MET A 43 7.55 -10.26 -5.96
C MET A 43 6.69 -11.52 -5.73
N GLY A 44 6.10 -11.65 -4.54
CA GLY A 44 5.15 -12.73 -4.22
C GLY A 44 3.90 -12.68 -5.11
N LEU A 45 3.30 -11.49 -5.28
CA LEU A 45 2.17 -11.27 -6.17
C LEU A 45 2.52 -11.65 -7.63
N GLY A 46 3.68 -11.21 -8.13
CA GLY A 46 4.17 -11.55 -9.46
C GLY A 46 4.33 -13.05 -9.67
N GLY A 47 4.87 -13.77 -8.69
CA GLY A 47 4.96 -15.23 -8.71
C GLY A 47 3.59 -15.91 -8.77
N CYS A 48 2.62 -15.45 -7.98
CA CYS A 48 1.24 -15.95 -8.03
C CYS A 48 0.57 -15.68 -9.38
N ILE A 49 0.74 -14.48 -9.95
CA ILE A 49 0.22 -14.11 -11.27
C ILE A 49 0.76 -15.05 -12.36
N LEU A 50 2.06 -15.34 -12.33
CA LEU A 50 2.71 -16.22 -13.30
C LEU A 50 2.25 -17.68 -13.16
N GLN A 51 2.00 -18.17 -11.94
CA GLN A 51 1.67 -19.57 -11.70
C GLN A 51 0.17 -19.89 -11.81
N ALA A 52 -0.71 -18.93 -11.53
CA ALA A 52 -2.15 -19.17 -11.45
C ALA A 52 -2.91 -19.05 -12.78
N GLU A 53 -2.21 -18.76 -13.89
CA GLU A 53 -2.77 -18.61 -15.25
C GLU A 53 -4.09 -17.80 -15.29
N TYR A 54 -4.17 -16.74 -14.49
CA TYR A 54 -5.36 -15.89 -14.44
C TYR A 54 -5.57 -15.14 -15.76
N THR A 55 -6.82 -14.72 -16.00
CA THR A 55 -7.15 -13.88 -17.14
C THR A 55 -6.39 -12.55 -17.08
N ASN A 56 -6.05 -11.97 -18.23
CA ASN A 56 -5.34 -10.69 -18.33
C ASN A 56 -6.02 -9.56 -17.52
N VAL A 57 -7.37 -9.58 -17.46
CA VAL A 57 -8.14 -8.62 -16.66
C VAL A 57 -7.85 -8.79 -15.17
N LYS A 58 -7.83 -10.02 -14.65
CA LYS A 58 -7.52 -10.29 -13.23
C LYS A 58 -6.08 -9.91 -12.90
N ASN A 59 -5.13 -10.20 -13.78
CA ASN A 59 -3.73 -9.80 -13.61
C ASN A 59 -3.59 -8.28 -13.51
N PHE A 60 -4.29 -7.55 -14.39
CA PHE A 60 -4.30 -6.10 -14.38
C PHE A 60 -4.93 -5.54 -13.10
N VAL A 61 -6.09 -6.07 -12.69
CA VAL A 61 -6.80 -5.65 -11.48
C VAL A 61 -5.92 -5.82 -10.23
N MET A 62 -5.27 -6.98 -10.09
CA MET A 62 -4.38 -7.24 -8.96
C MET A 62 -3.17 -6.30 -8.94
N ALA A 63 -2.53 -6.06 -10.09
CA ALA A 63 -1.41 -5.13 -10.20
C ALA A 63 -1.84 -3.67 -9.92
N PHE A 64 -3.03 -3.28 -10.40
CA PHE A 64 -3.59 -1.95 -10.19
C PHE A 64 -3.87 -1.70 -8.71
N PHE A 65 -4.59 -2.60 -8.03
CA PHE A 65 -4.88 -2.44 -6.61
C PHE A 65 -3.61 -2.46 -5.75
N PHE A 66 -2.63 -3.31 -6.07
CA PHE A 66 -1.35 -3.35 -5.36
C PHE A 66 -0.60 -2.01 -5.42
N THR A 67 -0.61 -1.32 -6.57
CA THR A 67 0.13 -0.07 -6.76
C THR A 67 -0.60 1.17 -6.27
N VAL A 68 -1.93 1.19 -6.34
CA VAL A 68 -2.74 2.39 -6.00
C VAL A 68 -3.07 2.49 -4.51
N THR A 69 -3.18 1.35 -3.82
CA THR A 69 -3.71 1.34 -2.45
C THR A 69 -2.80 2.05 -1.45
N THR A 70 -1.48 1.83 -1.50
CA THR A 70 -0.54 2.51 -0.58
C THR A 70 -0.48 4.02 -0.80
N PRO A 71 -0.31 4.55 -2.04
CA PRO A 71 -0.40 5.99 -2.30
C PRO A 71 -1.74 6.61 -1.89
N PHE A 72 -2.85 5.90 -2.11
CA PHE A 72 -4.17 6.33 -1.65
C PHE A 72 -4.23 6.47 -0.13
N GLY A 73 -3.73 5.47 0.61
CA GLY A 73 -3.64 5.53 2.08
C GLY A 73 -2.81 6.71 2.56
N ILE A 74 -1.65 6.97 1.93
CA ILE A 74 -0.78 8.12 2.26
C ILE A 74 -1.52 9.44 2.05
N ALA A 75 -2.14 9.62 0.88
CA ALA A 75 -2.89 10.84 0.57
C ALA A 75 -4.04 11.07 1.57
N LEU A 76 -4.77 10.01 1.91
CA LEU A 76 -5.82 10.05 2.91
C LEU A 76 -5.28 10.40 4.31
N GLY A 77 -4.14 9.85 4.71
CA GLY A 77 -3.48 10.15 5.99
C GLY A 77 -3.06 11.60 6.09
N ILE A 78 -2.51 12.16 5.01
CA ILE A 78 -2.15 13.58 4.94
C ILE A 78 -3.41 14.45 5.06
N ALA A 79 -4.46 14.14 4.29
CA ALA A 79 -5.70 14.91 4.30
C ALA A 79 -6.40 14.90 5.67
N LEU A 80 -6.44 13.75 6.36
CA LEU A 80 -7.02 13.67 7.69
C LEU A 80 -6.14 14.39 8.73
N SER A 81 -4.82 14.29 8.62
CA SER A 81 -3.87 14.99 9.49
C SER A 81 -4.00 16.52 9.35
N SER A 82 -4.24 17.04 8.15
CA SER A 82 -4.49 18.47 7.96
C SER A 82 -5.82 18.92 8.57
N VAL A 83 -6.91 18.18 8.37
CA VAL A 83 -8.23 18.55 8.91
C VAL A 83 -8.25 18.57 10.43
N TYR A 84 -7.63 17.58 11.09
CA TYR A 84 -7.57 17.52 12.55
C TYR A 84 -6.60 18.54 13.16
N LYS A 85 -5.59 19.01 12.42
CA LYS A 85 -4.67 20.07 12.87
C LYS A 85 -5.27 21.46 12.78
N ASP A 86 -6.19 21.67 11.85
CA ASP A 86 -6.90 22.94 11.66
C ASP A 86 -8.14 23.10 12.59
N SER A 87 -8.38 22.13 13.49
CA SER A 87 -9.43 22.16 14.52
C SER A 87 -8.86 22.34 15.92
#